data_AF-A0AAJ0E764-F1
#
_entry.id   AF-A0AAJ0E764-F1
#
_cell.length_a   1.000
_cell.length_b   1.000
_cell.length_c   1.000
_cell.angle_alpha   90.00
_cell.angle_beta   90.00
_cell.angle_gamma   90.00
#
_symmetry.space_group_name_H-M   'P 1'
#
loop_
_entity.id
_entity.type
_entity.pdbx_description
1 polymer ?
#
loop_
_entity_poly.entity_id
_entity_poly.type
_entity_poly.pdbx_seq_one_letter_code
_entity_poly.pdbx_strand_id
1 'polypeptide(L)'
;MLAAGIEIVVRLCGREGTRPALTGPAGSLRRAAQEAQIKHEKAIKDRALRQAQGRIDFGCAFPFTDIPSVVQSGFNQAKTIFSGKGDIKVLDHYQLAMNCLAENIDDPLCCLMLMITLTVCSSSETPEVAQGSREFSMAAKRKDPGQLALVMVTRMMWFLYPRLFPWAKNSGGTAYDVGEMTKKIEHKGCSNRMLQAVGWVTSKSKRDSPRNTDLQLRSQEELLETLRGLQLAIKRPEDFIGIIFHSQDDIWVERCGSLVNRAA
;
A
#
# COMPACT_ATOMS: atom_id res chain seq x y z
N MET A 1 10.86 -47.13 51.54
CA MET A 1 10.28 -45.85 51.07
C MET A 1 10.70 -45.64 49.63
N LEU A 2 9.71 -45.45 48.75
CA LEU A 2 9.76 -44.81 47.42
C LEU A 2 10.56 -45.54 46.34
N ALA A 3 10.14 -45.66 45.08
CA ALA A 3 8.84 -45.59 44.39
C ALA A 3 9.17 -46.03 42.95
N ALA A 4 8.45 -47.01 42.41
CA ALA A 4 8.57 -47.38 41.01
C ALA A 4 7.92 -46.27 40.15
N GLY A 5 8.72 -45.62 39.29
CA GLY A 5 8.24 -44.61 38.36
C GLY A 5 7.48 -45.26 37.20
N ILE A 6 6.23 -44.84 37.01
CA ILE A 6 5.39 -45.20 35.85
C ILE A 6 5.60 -44.13 34.79
N GLU A 7 6.15 -44.50 33.63
CA GLU A 7 6.11 -43.67 32.42
C GLU A 7 4.71 -43.75 31.79
N ILE A 8 4.01 -42.62 31.74
CA ILE A 8 2.75 -42.47 31.02
C ILE A 8 3.06 -41.96 29.61
N VAL A 9 2.98 -42.83 28.62
CA VAL A 9 3.01 -42.45 27.21
C VAL A 9 1.63 -41.93 26.80
N VAL A 10 1.49 -40.62 26.65
CA VAL A 10 0.25 -39.99 26.15
C VAL A 10 0.25 -40.06 24.61
N ARG A 11 -0.61 -40.92 24.06
CA ARG A 11 -0.83 -41.03 22.61
C ARG A 11 -1.92 -40.04 22.18
N LEU A 12 -1.54 -38.94 21.53
CA LEU A 12 -2.48 -37.99 20.94
C LEU A 12 -3.06 -38.57 19.64
N CYS A 13 -4.28 -39.11 19.69
CA CYS A 13 -5.05 -39.44 18.49
C CYS A 13 -5.65 -38.17 17.89
N GLY A 14 -5.23 -37.81 16.68
CA GLY A 14 -5.84 -36.75 15.89
C GLY A 14 -7.29 -37.05 15.58
N ARG A 15 -8.18 -36.09 15.85
CA ARG A 15 -9.62 -36.17 15.58
C ARG A 15 -9.85 -36.02 14.08
N GLU A 16 -10.21 -37.11 13.39
CA GLU A 16 -10.68 -37.05 12.00
C GLU A 16 -11.91 -36.14 11.90
N GLY A 17 -11.88 -35.21 10.94
CA GLY A 17 -13.00 -34.30 10.68
C GLY A 17 -14.21 -35.07 10.16
N THR A 18 -15.30 -35.04 10.93
CA THR A 18 -16.59 -35.64 10.56
C THR A 18 -17.11 -34.98 9.28
N ARG A 19 -17.32 -35.76 8.21
CA ARG A 19 -18.00 -35.28 6.99
C ARG A 19 -19.45 -34.92 7.36
N PRO A 20 -19.96 -33.73 7.01
CA PRO A 20 -21.35 -33.39 7.28
C PRO A 20 -22.27 -34.36 6.54
N ALA A 21 -23.15 -35.02 7.28
CA ALA A 21 -24.10 -35.99 6.74
C ALA A 21 -25.21 -35.26 5.98
N LEU A 22 -25.31 -35.51 4.67
CA LEU A 22 -26.40 -35.02 3.85
C LEU A 22 -27.71 -35.71 4.26
N THR A 23 -28.73 -34.93 4.60
CA THR A 23 -30.02 -35.44 5.06
C THR A 23 -31.09 -35.19 4.00
N GLY A 24 -31.47 -36.25 3.28
CA GLY A 24 -32.57 -36.23 2.31
C GLY A 24 -32.38 -37.20 1.13
N PRO A 25 -33.48 -37.63 0.47
CA PRO A 25 -33.42 -38.44 -0.75
C PRO A 25 -32.64 -37.72 -1.87
N ALA A 26 -31.99 -38.49 -2.74
CA ALA A 26 -31.30 -37.96 -3.91
C ALA A 26 -32.29 -37.19 -4.81
N GLY A 27 -31.90 -35.99 -5.27
CA GLY A 27 -32.74 -35.11 -6.08
C GLY A 27 -33.72 -34.22 -5.30
N SER A 28 -33.76 -34.30 -3.96
CA SER A 28 -34.61 -33.41 -3.16
C SER A 28 -34.04 -31.98 -3.06
N LEU A 29 -34.93 -30.98 -3.09
CA LEU A 29 -34.57 -29.56 -2.87
C LEU A 29 -33.78 -29.34 -1.57
N ARG A 30 -34.14 -30.09 -0.51
CA ARG A 30 -33.46 -30.03 0.79
C ARG A 30 -32.00 -30.49 0.72
N ARG A 31 -31.71 -31.55 -0.05
CA ARG A 31 -30.36 -32.05 -0.25
C ARG A 31 -29.54 -31.11 -1.14
N ALA A 32 -30.14 -30.58 -2.20
CA ALA A 32 -29.49 -29.59 -3.08
C ALA A 32 -29.10 -28.31 -2.32
N ALA A 33 -29.96 -27.82 -1.42
CA ALA A 33 -29.66 -26.67 -0.57
C ALA A 33 -28.49 -26.93 0.39
N GLN A 34 -28.44 -28.12 1.02
CA GLN A 34 -27.33 -28.52 1.89
C GLN A 34 -26.02 -28.67 1.11
N GLU A 35 -26.06 -29.25 -0.10
CA GLU A 35 -24.90 -29.37 -0.98
C GLU A 35 -24.38 -28.00 -1.43
N ALA A 36 -25.28 -27.06 -1.74
CA ALA A 36 -24.92 -25.68 -2.05
C ALA A 36 -24.26 -24.96 -0.86
N GLN A 37 -24.80 -25.13 0.35
CA GLN A 37 -24.24 -24.57 1.58
C GLN A 37 -22.84 -25.11 1.86
N ILE A 38 -22.65 -26.42 1.79
CA ILE A 38 -21.35 -27.08 2.00
C ILE A 38 -20.34 -26.65 0.93
N LYS A 39 -20.78 -26.54 -0.33
CA LYS A 39 -19.93 -26.05 -1.42
C LYS A 39 -19.53 -24.58 -1.21
N HIS A 40 -20.43 -23.76 -0.70
CA HIS A 40 -20.16 -22.36 -0.37
C HIS A 40 -19.18 -22.23 0.80
N GLU A 41 -19.40 -22.96 1.90
CA GLU A 41 -18.47 -22.98 3.04
C GLU A 41 -17.09 -23.52 2.66
N LYS A 42 -17.04 -24.57 1.84
CA LYS A 42 -15.77 -25.10 1.32
C LYS A 42 -15.08 -24.08 0.41
N ALA A 43 -15.82 -23.39 -0.45
CA ALA A 43 -15.26 -22.33 -1.29
C ALA A 43 -14.73 -21.16 -0.44
N ILE A 44 -15.38 -20.79 0.66
CA ILE A 44 -14.91 -19.79 1.61
C ILE A 44 -13.61 -20.27 2.29
N LYS A 45 -13.57 -21.51 2.80
CA LYS A 45 -12.37 -22.07 3.43
C LYS A 45 -11.20 -22.20 2.44
N ASP A 46 -11.45 -22.67 1.22
CA ASP A 46 -10.44 -22.80 0.17
C ASP A 46 -9.98 -21.42 -0.34
N ARG A 47 -10.83 -20.39 -0.29
CA ARG A 47 -10.45 -18.99 -0.56
C ARG A 47 -9.56 -18.45 0.56
N ALA A 48 -9.94 -18.68 1.82
CA ALA A 48 -9.14 -18.31 2.99
C ALA A 48 -7.78 -19.01 3.01
N LEU A 49 -7.72 -20.29 2.63
CA LEU A 49 -6.46 -21.05 2.55
C LEU A 49 -5.54 -20.52 1.43
N ARG A 50 -6.12 -20.17 0.27
CA ARG A 50 -5.37 -19.57 -0.85
C ARG A 50 -4.93 -18.13 -0.59
N GLN A 51 -5.71 -17.36 0.18
CA GLN A 51 -5.30 -16.05 0.68
C GLN A 51 -4.15 -16.20 1.69
N ALA A 52 -4.21 -17.19 2.58
CA ALA A 52 -3.16 -17.51 3.54
C ALA A 52 -1.85 -18.04 2.91
N GLN A 53 -1.84 -18.39 1.63
CA GLN A 53 -0.65 -18.85 0.88
C GLN A 53 -0.07 -17.77 -0.05
N GLY A 54 -0.64 -16.56 -0.04
CA GLY A 54 -0.12 -15.43 -0.80
C GLY A 54 1.05 -14.74 -0.09
N ARG A 55 1.98 -14.18 -0.85
CA ARG A 55 3.01 -13.25 -0.34
C ARG A 55 2.95 -11.96 -1.13
N ILE A 56 3.21 -10.83 -0.48
CA ILE A 56 3.46 -9.58 -1.18
C ILE A 56 4.72 -9.71 -2.03
N ASP A 57 4.58 -9.37 -3.30
CA ASP A 57 5.62 -9.39 -4.31
C ASP A 57 5.63 -8.06 -5.04
N PHE A 58 6.66 -7.26 -4.80
CA PHE A 58 6.83 -5.95 -5.43
C PHE A 58 7.37 -6.04 -6.88
N GLY A 59 7.68 -7.24 -7.36
CA GLY A 59 8.30 -7.44 -8.68
C GLY A 59 9.75 -6.96 -8.75
N CYS A 60 10.41 -6.74 -7.61
CA CYS A 60 11.81 -6.37 -7.49
C CYS A 60 12.42 -6.88 -6.18
N ALA A 61 13.73 -6.69 -6.00
CA ALA A 61 14.43 -7.06 -4.79
C ALA A 61 13.90 -6.30 -3.56
N PHE A 62 13.80 -7.00 -2.42
CA PHE A 62 13.38 -6.44 -1.15
C PHE A 62 14.35 -6.87 -0.03
N PRO A 63 14.85 -5.95 0.83
CA PRO A 63 14.64 -4.49 0.81
C PRO A 63 15.10 -3.84 -0.49
N PHE A 64 14.54 -2.66 -0.83
CA PHE A 64 14.83 -2.00 -2.10
C PHE A 64 16.26 -1.47 -2.11
N THR A 65 17.09 -1.99 -3.01
CA THR A 65 18.42 -1.46 -3.33
C THR A 65 18.39 -0.54 -4.56
N ASP A 66 17.33 -0.64 -5.35
CA ASP A 66 17.13 0.08 -6.60
C ASP A 66 15.72 0.67 -6.63
N ILE A 67 15.56 1.73 -7.43
CA ILE A 67 14.27 2.40 -7.60
C ILE A 67 13.32 1.47 -8.39
N PRO A 68 12.13 1.14 -7.84
CA PRO A 68 11.18 0.27 -8.53
C PRO A 68 10.78 0.79 -9.91
N SER A 69 10.56 -0.13 -10.86
CA SER A 69 10.34 0.20 -12.27
C SER A 69 9.15 1.12 -12.53
N VAL A 70 8.06 0.98 -11.77
CA VAL A 70 6.88 1.87 -11.89
C VAL A 70 7.20 3.32 -11.50
N VAL A 71 8.01 3.51 -10.46
CA VAL A 71 8.48 4.84 -10.03
C VAL A 71 9.41 5.41 -11.09
N GLN A 72 10.40 4.63 -11.52
CA GLN A 72 11.37 5.05 -12.53
C GLN A 72 10.69 5.38 -13.88
N SER A 73 9.71 4.58 -14.31
CA SER A 73 8.88 4.84 -15.50
C SER A 73 8.13 6.17 -15.38
N GLY A 74 7.53 6.46 -14.21
CA GLY A 74 6.86 7.73 -13.95
C GLY A 74 7.79 8.94 -14.14
N PHE A 75 8.98 8.91 -13.53
CA PHE A 75 9.99 9.96 -13.71
C PHE A 75 10.49 10.07 -15.15
N ASN A 76 10.75 8.95 -15.83
CA ASN A 76 11.20 8.93 -17.22
C ASN A 76 10.15 9.50 -18.17
N GLN A 77 8.87 9.19 -17.97
CA GLN A 77 7.78 9.78 -18.74
C GLN A 77 7.70 11.28 -18.53
N ALA A 78 7.82 11.76 -17.29
CA ALA A 78 7.87 13.19 -17.00
C ALA A 78 9.06 13.85 -17.71
N LYS A 79 10.24 13.24 -17.67
CA LYS A 79 11.41 13.71 -18.41
C LYS A 79 11.13 13.87 -19.91
N THR A 80 10.55 12.86 -20.54
CA THR A 80 10.18 12.91 -21.96
C THR A 80 9.18 14.03 -22.27
N ILE A 81 8.15 14.19 -21.42
CA ILE A 81 7.10 15.20 -21.61
C ILE A 81 7.68 16.62 -21.48
N PHE A 82 8.50 16.85 -20.46
CA PHE A 82 8.93 18.21 -20.10
C PHE A 82 10.23 18.68 -20.77
N SER A 83 11.09 17.77 -21.26
CA SER A 83 12.37 18.16 -21.88
C SER A 83 12.23 18.84 -23.25
N GLY A 84 11.18 18.55 -24.02
CA GLY A 84 11.04 19.04 -25.40
C GLY A 84 10.22 20.33 -25.55
N LYS A 85 9.07 20.41 -24.87
CA LYS A 85 8.10 21.52 -25.01
C LYS A 85 7.35 21.84 -23.71
N GLY A 86 7.74 21.22 -22.60
CA GLY A 86 7.03 21.36 -21.34
C GLY A 86 7.66 22.40 -20.42
N ASP A 87 7.03 22.53 -19.27
CA ASP A 87 7.49 23.40 -18.18
C ASP A 87 8.77 22.84 -17.52
N ILE A 88 9.92 23.42 -17.89
CA ILE A 88 11.25 22.99 -17.39
C ILE A 88 11.33 23.05 -15.87
N LYS A 89 10.63 24.00 -15.22
CA LYS A 89 10.64 24.11 -13.75
C LYS A 89 9.97 22.92 -13.07
N VAL A 90 8.98 22.30 -13.73
CA VAL A 90 8.37 21.04 -13.27
C VAL A 90 9.36 19.90 -13.44
N LEU A 91 10.09 19.85 -14.55
CA LEU A 91 11.13 18.84 -14.79
C LEU A 91 12.23 18.90 -13.73
N ASP A 92 12.75 20.10 -13.47
CA ASP A 92 13.81 20.29 -12.48
C ASP A 92 13.36 19.84 -11.09
N HIS A 93 12.10 20.10 -10.72
CA HIS A 93 11.54 19.64 -9.46
C HIS A 93 11.46 18.11 -9.36
N TYR A 94 11.06 17.44 -10.45
CA TYR A 94 11.07 15.99 -10.51
C TYR A 94 12.49 15.42 -10.49
N GLN A 95 13.46 16.08 -11.13
CA GLN A 95 14.86 15.65 -11.08
C GLN A 95 15.42 15.76 -9.65
N LEU A 96 15.08 16.82 -8.91
CA LEU A 96 15.42 16.93 -7.48
C LEU A 96 14.87 15.74 -6.68
N ALA A 97 13.59 15.38 -6.88
CA ALA A 97 13.00 14.24 -6.19
C ALA A 97 13.65 12.90 -6.57
N MET A 98 13.95 12.70 -7.85
CA MET A 98 14.61 11.47 -8.32
C MET A 98 16.04 11.34 -7.76
N ASN A 99 16.82 12.42 -7.76
CA ASN A 99 18.17 12.43 -7.19
C ASN A 99 18.11 12.18 -5.69
N CYS A 100 17.20 12.86 -4.98
CA CYS A 100 16.95 12.64 -3.57
C CYS A 100 16.63 11.16 -3.26
N LEU A 101 15.86 10.48 -4.11
CA LEU A 101 15.55 9.05 -3.93
C LEU A 101 16.77 8.17 -4.13
N ALA A 102 17.51 8.40 -5.21
CA ALA A 102 18.68 7.61 -5.55
C ALA A 102 19.76 7.73 -4.47
N GLU A 103 19.99 8.93 -3.95
CA GLU A 103 21.00 9.21 -2.91
C GLU A 103 20.63 8.64 -1.54
N ASN A 104 19.34 8.40 -1.28
CA ASN A 104 18.85 7.98 0.04
C ASN A 104 18.07 6.66 -0.03
N ILE A 105 18.32 5.81 -1.04
CA ILE A 105 17.55 4.57 -1.26
C ILE A 105 17.67 3.59 -0.07
N ASP A 106 18.81 3.62 0.63
CA ASP A 106 19.09 2.79 1.80
C ASP A 106 18.40 3.28 3.08
N ASP A 107 17.77 4.46 3.08
CA ASP A 107 17.01 4.96 4.24
C ASP A 107 15.77 4.07 4.47
N PRO A 108 15.57 3.52 5.69
CA PRO A 108 14.37 2.74 6.01
C PRO A 108 13.05 3.46 5.72
N LEU A 109 13.00 4.79 5.82
CA LEU A 109 11.82 5.57 5.50
C LEU A 109 11.59 5.72 3.99
N CYS A 110 12.65 5.69 3.18
CA CYS A 110 12.52 5.53 1.73
C CYS A 110 11.95 4.15 1.39
N CYS A 111 12.39 3.10 2.08
CA CYS A 111 11.80 1.77 1.93
C CYS A 111 10.31 1.76 2.24
N LEU A 112 9.90 2.32 3.39
CA LEU A 112 8.48 2.47 3.76
C LEU A 112 7.68 3.26 2.70
N MET A 113 8.21 4.40 2.25
CA MET A 113 7.59 5.23 1.21
C MET A 113 7.35 4.43 -0.08
N LEU A 114 8.32 3.62 -0.50
CA LEU A 114 8.20 2.76 -1.67
C LEU A 114 7.18 1.64 -1.45
N MET A 115 7.15 1.00 -0.27
CA MET A 115 6.12 0.00 0.06
C MET A 115 4.71 0.59 -0.03
N ILE A 116 4.49 1.77 0.54
CA ILE A 116 3.20 2.49 0.47
C ILE A 116 2.85 2.81 -0.99
N THR A 117 3.80 3.40 -1.73
CA THR A 117 3.58 3.84 -3.11
C THR A 117 3.24 2.69 -4.03
N LEU A 118 4.02 1.59 -3.97
CA LEU A 118 3.79 0.41 -4.78
C LEU A 118 2.44 -0.24 -4.47
N THR A 119 2.07 -0.31 -3.18
CA THR A 119 0.77 -0.86 -2.75
C THR A 119 -0.38 -0.08 -3.34
N VAL A 120 -0.37 1.24 -3.18
CA VAL A 120 -1.40 2.11 -3.74
C VAL A 120 -1.46 2.01 -5.27
N CYS A 121 -0.31 2.00 -5.95
CA CYS A 121 -0.26 1.97 -7.41
C CYS A 121 -0.65 0.60 -8.01
N SER A 122 -0.58 -0.46 -7.21
CA SER A 122 -0.99 -1.81 -7.64
C SER A 122 -2.50 -2.00 -7.74
N SER A 123 -3.26 -1.12 -7.08
CA SER A 123 -4.71 -1.18 -7.05
C SER A 123 -5.27 -1.06 -8.47
N SER A 124 -6.21 -1.95 -8.82
CA SER A 124 -6.93 -1.94 -10.09
C SER A 124 -7.72 -0.65 -10.32
N GLU A 125 -8.04 0.07 -9.25
CA GLU A 125 -8.67 1.39 -9.25
C GLU A 125 -7.80 2.39 -8.48
N THR A 126 -7.88 3.68 -8.79
CA THR A 126 -7.10 4.67 -8.04
C THR A 126 -7.74 4.94 -6.68
N PRO A 127 -7.06 4.62 -5.56
CA PRO A 127 -7.56 4.95 -4.25
C PRO A 127 -7.57 6.47 -4.08
N GLU A 128 -8.64 7.00 -3.51
CA GLU A 128 -8.74 8.40 -3.15
C GLU A 128 -9.34 8.54 -1.75
N VAL A 129 -9.27 9.73 -1.19
CA VAL A 129 -9.95 10.06 0.06
C VAL A 129 -10.84 11.24 -0.25
N ALA A 130 -12.16 11.04 -0.15
CA ALA A 130 -13.17 12.06 -0.43
C ALA A 130 -13.16 13.19 0.61
N GLN A 131 -13.82 14.31 0.28
CA GLN A 131 -13.89 15.47 1.17
C GLN A 131 -14.84 15.12 2.32
N GLY A 132 -14.47 15.46 3.56
CA GLY A 132 -15.16 15.03 4.77
C GLY A 132 -14.87 13.60 5.21
N SER A 133 -14.11 12.82 4.43
CA SER A 133 -13.79 11.42 4.73
C SER A 133 -12.35 11.26 5.24
N ARG A 134 -12.15 10.21 6.03
CA ARG A 134 -10.82 9.71 6.42
C ARG A 134 -10.51 8.33 5.83
N GLU A 135 -11.50 7.72 5.19
CA GLU A 135 -11.41 6.38 4.62
C GLU A 135 -11.16 6.46 3.12
N PHE A 136 -10.51 5.44 2.60
CA PHE A 136 -10.28 5.32 1.18
C PHE A 136 -11.58 4.97 0.44
N SER A 137 -11.76 5.60 -0.71
CA SER A 137 -12.77 5.31 -1.72
C SER A 137 -12.09 5.18 -3.09
N MET A 138 -12.88 5.02 -4.13
CA MET A 138 -12.40 4.89 -5.51
C MET A 138 -12.56 6.21 -6.25
N ALA A 139 -11.51 6.63 -6.95
CA ALA A 139 -11.63 7.76 -7.87
C ALA A 139 -12.48 7.38 -9.08
N ALA A 140 -13.29 8.34 -9.55
CA ALA A 140 -14.12 8.16 -10.74
C ALA A 140 -13.33 7.79 -12.01
N LYS A 141 -12.04 8.14 -12.07
CA LYS A 141 -11.15 7.81 -13.18
C LYS A 141 -9.82 7.25 -12.65
N ARG A 142 -9.46 6.07 -13.14
CA ARG A 142 -8.15 5.46 -12.91
C ARG A 142 -7.03 6.34 -13.47
N LYS A 143 -6.04 6.63 -12.64
CA LYS A 143 -4.81 7.32 -13.00
C LYS A 143 -3.78 6.32 -13.52
N ASP A 144 -2.87 6.81 -14.36
CA ASP A 144 -1.70 6.03 -14.74
C ASP A 144 -0.85 5.70 -13.50
N PRO A 145 -0.52 4.43 -13.24
CA PRO A 145 0.25 4.03 -12.05
C PRO A 145 1.63 4.70 -11.97
N GLY A 146 2.31 4.90 -13.09
CA GLY A 146 3.63 5.57 -13.12
C GLY A 146 3.52 7.04 -12.74
N GLN A 147 2.53 7.75 -13.27
CA GLN A 147 2.25 9.15 -12.90
C GLN A 147 1.81 9.29 -11.44
N LEU A 148 1.00 8.35 -10.93
CA LEU A 148 0.61 8.34 -9.52
C LEU A 148 1.83 8.10 -8.62
N ALA A 149 2.66 7.10 -8.94
CA ALA A 149 3.87 6.77 -8.20
C ALA A 149 4.85 7.95 -8.15
N LEU A 150 5.09 8.60 -9.30
CA LEU A 150 5.88 9.82 -9.41
C LEU A 150 5.41 10.89 -8.41
N VAL A 151 4.10 11.16 -8.38
CA VAL A 151 3.53 12.21 -7.54
C VAL A 151 3.58 11.80 -6.07
N MET A 152 3.25 10.55 -5.73
CA MET A 152 3.32 10.05 -4.36
C MET A 152 4.74 10.18 -3.79
N VAL A 153 5.75 9.64 -4.48
CA VAL A 153 7.16 9.74 -4.07
C VAL A 153 7.56 11.20 -3.93
N THR A 154 7.31 12.02 -4.95
CA THR A 154 7.68 13.45 -4.94
C THR A 154 7.08 14.17 -3.73
N ARG A 155 5.79 13.95 -3.45
CA ARG A 155 5.11 14.63 -2.34
C ARG A 155 5.54 14.10 -0.97
N MET A 156 5.73 12.78 -0.83
CA MET A 156 6.18 12.17 0.41
C MET A 156 7.59 12.66 0.77
N MET A 157 8.45 12.81 -0.23
CA MET A 157 9.81 13.35 -0.07
C MET A 157 9.87 14.79 0.41
N TRP A 158 8.93 15.65 0.03
CA TRP A 158 8.89 17.02 0.54
C TRP A 158 8.89 17.03 2.07
N PHE A 159 8.20 16.08 2.70
CA PHE A 159 8.13 15.99 4.15
C PHE A 159 9.29 15.21 4.78
N LEU A 160 9.86 14.24 4.06
CA LEU A 160 10.98 13.44 4.55
C LEU A 160 12.30 14.21 4.51
N TYR A 161 12.58 14.91 3.40
CA TYR A 161 13.80 15.70 3.20
C TYR A 161 13.47 17.16 2.86
N PRO A 162 12.79 17.90 3.75
CA PRO A 162 12.25 19.22 3.44
C PRO A 162 13.32 20.24 3.03
N ARG A 163 14.57 20.06 3.47
CA ARG A 163 15.70 20.95 3.13
C ARG A 163 16.15 20.84 1.67
N LEU A 164 15.86 19.73 1.00
CA LEU A 164 16.26 19.49 -0.39
C LEU A 164 15.27 20.08 -1.40
N PHE A 165 14.12 20.57 -0.95
CA PHE A 165 13.08 21.12 -1.81
C PHE A 165 12.87 22.62 -1.57
N PRO A 166 12.56 23.40 -2.62
CA PRO A 166 12.26 24.81 -2.48
C PRO A 166 10.89 25.03 -1.83
N TRP A 167 10.85 25.49 -0.57
CA TRP A 167 9.60 25.84 0.11
C TRP A 167 9.27 27.33 0.02
N ALA A 168 10.29 28.18 -0.06
CA ALA A 168 10.15 29.61 -0.20
C ALA A 168 9.94 30.01 -1.67
N LYS A 169 9.05 30.97 -1.90
CA LYS A 169 8.87 31.61 -3.20
C LYS A 169 10.16 32.28 -3.63
N ASN A 170 10.45 32.24 -4.93
CA ASN A 170 11.63 32.88 -5.52
C ASN A 170 12.95 32.47 -4.85
N SER A 171 13.10 31.21 -4.47
CA SER A 171 14.29 30.64 -3.82
C SER A 171 15.56 30.68 -4.69
N GLY A 172 15.56 31.39 -5.82
CA GLY A 172 16.67 31.51 -6.77
C GLY A 172 16.93 30.26 -7.60
N GLY A 173 16.32 29.13 -7.24
CA GLY A 173 16.44 27.85 -7.96
C GLY A 173 15.63 27.80 -9.27
N THR A 174 15.96 26.83 -10.10
CA THR A 174 15.30 26.60 -11.39
C THR A 174 13.98 25.83 -11.24
N ALA A 175 13.84 25.00 -10.19
CA ALA A 175 12.60 24.30 -9.85
C ALA A 175 11.52 25.22 -9.25
N TYR A 176 10.24 24.87 -9.42
CA TYR A 176 9.14 25.53 -8.72
C TYR A 176 9.21 25.33 -7.22
N ASP A 177 8.71 26.28 -6.43
CA ASP A 177 8.49 26.00 -5.01
C ASP A 177 7.40 24.93 -4.81
N VAL A 178 7.40 24.25 -3.68
CA VAL A 178 6.46 23.19 -3.31
C VAL A 178 4.99 23.65 -3.42
N GLY A 179 4.70 24.92 -3.17
CA GLY A 179 3.37 25.50 -3.31
C GLY A 179 2.91 25.54 -4.77
N GLU A 180 3.73 26.08 -5.67
CA GLU A 180 3.44 26.09 -7.11
C GLU A 180 3.46 24.67 -7.70
N MET A 181 4.42 23.85 -7.31
CA MET A 181 4.50 22.46 -7.76
C MET A 181 3.26 21.65 -7.36
N THR A 182 2.70 21.91 -6.18
CA THR A 182 1.44 21.28 -5.75
C THR A 182 0.29 21.58 -6.72
N LYS A 183 0.14 22.82 -7.18
CA LYS A 183 -0.89 23.20 -8.16
C LYS A 183 -0.69 22.48 -9.49
N LYS A 184 0.57 22.35 -9.93
CA LYS A 184 0.91 21.68 -11.20
C LYS A 184 0.56 20.19 -11.19
N ILE A 185 0.57 19.54 -10.03
CA ILE A 185 0.43 18.07 -9.93
C ILE A 185 -0.85 17.60 -9.23
N GLU A 186 -1.71 18.50 -8.76
CA GLU A 186 -2.91 18.15 -7.97
C GLU A 186 -3.85 17.18 -8.70
N HIS A 187 -3.99 17.31 -10.02
CA HIS A 187 -4.87 16.48 -10.84
C HIS A 187 -4.33 15.06 -11.09
N LYS A 188 -3.09 14.75 -10.67
CA LYS A 188 -2.43 13.45 -10.89
C LYS A 188 -2.78 12.38 -9.84
N GLY A 189 -3.59 12.73 -8.83
CA GLY A 189 -4.27 11.73 -7.99
C GLY A 189 -3.69 11.48 -6.60
N CYS A 190 -2.69 12.26 -6.15
CA CYS A 190 -2.21 12.20 -4.76
C CYS A 190 -2.48 13.52 -4.03
N SER A 191 -3.51 13.51 -3.18
CA SER A 191 -3.91 14.67 -2.37
C SER A 191 -3.26 14.64 -0.98
N ASN A 192 -3.30 15.76 -0.25
CA ASN A 192 -2.85 15.80 1.14
C ASN A 192 -3.67 14.89 2.07
N ARG A 193 -4.96 14.69 1.77
CA ARG A 193 -5.81 13.74 2.49
C ARG A 193 -5.32 12.31 2.29
N MET A 194 -4.89 11.97 1.08
CA MET A 194 -4.31 10.67 0.78
C MET A 194 -3.02 10.43 1.57
N LEU A 195 -2.12 11.41 1.65
CA LEU A 195 -0.88 11.30 2.45
C LEU A 195 -1.17 11.10 3.95
N GLN A 196 -2.25 11.69 4.46
CA GLN A 196 -2.68 11.43 5.84
C GLN A 196 -3.28 10.05 6.02
N ALA A 197 -4.11 9.61 5.07
CA ALA A 197 -4.81 8.33 5.14
C ALA A 197 -3.86 7.14 5.02
N VAL A 198 -2.76 7.24 4.24
CA VAL A 198 -1.67 6.24 4.26
C VAL A 198 -0.76 6.37 5.49
N GLY A 199 -1.02 7.36 6.36
CA GLY A 199 -0.27 7.58 7.59
C GLY A 199 1.11 8.21 7.44
N TRP A 200 1.41 8.85 6.31
CA TRP A 200 2.72 9.49 6.09
C TRP A 200 2.88 10.79 6.87
N VAL A 201 1.82 11.59 6.93
CA VAL A 201 1.81 12.91 7.56
C VAL A 201 0.69 13.03 8.57
N THR A 202 0.84 13.97 9.50
CA THR A 202 -0.21 14.41 10.42
C THR A 202 -0.56 15.87 10.13
N SER A 203 -1.81 16.27 10.41
CA SER A 203 -2.26 17.65 10.29
C SER A 203 -2.52 18.23 11.66
N LYS A 204 -2.00 19.44 11.90
CA LYS A 204 -2.41 20.27 13.06
C LYS A 204 -3.67 21.08 12.78
N SER A 205 -4.08 21.15 11.51
CA SER A 205 -5.22 21.92 11.06
C SER A 205 -6.51 21.10 11.11
N LYS A 206 -7.60 21.76 11.51
CA LYS A 206 -8.97 21.22 11.43
C LYS A 206 -9.59 21.39 10.03
N ARG A 207 -8.85 21.93 9.06
CA ARG A 207 -9.31 22.02 7.68
C ARG A 207 -9.57 20.64 7.12
N ASP A 208 -10.70 20.52 6.43
CA ASP A 208 -11.04 19.32 5.69
C ASP A 208 -10.03 19.03 4.55
N SER A 209 -9.58 20.08 3.86
CA SER A 209 -8.50 19.99 2.87
C SER A 209 -7.26 20.77 3.35
N PRO A 210 -6.34 20.10 4.06
CA PRO A 210 -5.17 20.75 4.65
C PRO A 210 -4.16 21.15 3.58
N ARG A 211 -3.50 22.29 3.80
CA ARG A 211 -2.39 22.76 2.95
C ARG A 211 -1.10 22.05 3.33
N ASN A 212 -0.09 22.05 2.47
CA ASN A 212 1.20 21.44 2.81
C ASN A 212 1.82 22.06 4.08
N THR A 213 1.64 23.36 4.30
CA THR A 213 2.11 24.07 5.51
C THR A 213 1.38 23.64 6.79
N ASP A 214 0.20 23.03 6.66
CA ASP A 214 -0.59 22.53 7.78
C ASP A 214 -0.15 21.10 8.19
N LEU A 215 0.68 20.46 7.36
CA LEU A 215 1.14 19.10 7.51
C LEU A 215 2.54 19.03 8.10
N GLN A 216 2.80 17.97 8.83
CA GLN A 216 4.12 17.56 9.28
C GLN A 216 4.30 16.08 9.02
N LEU A 217 5.53 15.65 8.74
CA LEU A 217 5.86 14.23 8.72
C LEU A 217 5.42 13.60 10.06
N ARG A 218 4.85 12.40 10.01
CA ARG A 218 4.61 11.61 11.22
C ARG A 218 5.96 11.33 11.91
N SER A 219 5.95 11.08 13.22
CA SER A 219 7.22 10.87 13.93
C SER A 219 7.99 9.68 13.34
N GLN A 220 9.31 9.76 13.35
CA GLN A 220 10.16 8.70 12.83
C GLN A 220 9.91 7.36 13.54
N GLU A 221 9.64 7.38 14.84
CA GLU A 221 9.30 6.18 15.62
C GLU A 221 8.04 5.48 15.10
N GLU A 222 6.95 6.23 14.89
CA GLU A 222 5.69 5.69 14.37
C GLU A 222 5.83 5.18 12.92
N LEU A 223 6.62 5.87 12.09
CA LEU A 223 6.89 5.42 10.73
C LEU A 223 7.71 4.12 10.73
N LEU A 224 8.75 4.02 11.55
CA LEU A 224 9.54 2.80 11.68
C LEU A 224 8.73 1.64 12.27
N GLU A 225 7.78 1.90 13.17
CA GLU A 225 6.83 0.90 13.64
C GLU A 225 5.93 0.40 12.51
N THR A 226 5.44 1.31 11.67
CA THR A 226 4.65 0.96 10.47
C THR A 226 5.47 0.08 9.52
N LEU A 227 6.74 0.42 9.29
CA LEU A 227 7.66 -0.40 8.48
C LEU A 227 7.84 -1.80 9.05
N ARG A 228 8.07 -1.93 10.37
CA ARG A 228 8.18 -3.24 11.04
C ARG A 228 6.90 -4.05 10.88
N GLY A 229 5.74 -3.42 11.10
CA GLY A 229 4.43 -4.06 10.91
C GLY A 229 4.25 -4.61 9.50
N LEU A 230 4.58 -3.81 8.49
CA LEU A 230 4.51 -4.24 7.09
C LEU A 230 5.50 -5.38 6.79
N GLN A 231 6.73 -5.31 7.27
CA GLN A 231 7.73 -6.38 7.08
C GLN A 231 7.26 -7.71 7.68
N LEU A 232 6.66 -7.67 8.88
CA LEU A 232 6.06 -8.85 9.53
C LEU A 232 4.80 -9.36 8.80
N ALA A 233 4.12 -8.49 8.05
CA ALA A 233 2.92 -8.82 7.28
C ALA A 233 3.20 -9.24 5.84
N ILE A 234 4.45 -9.23 5.33
CA ILE A 234 4.77 -9.59 3.93
C ILE A 234 4.18 -10.95 3.49
N LYS A 235 4.10 -11.92 4.40
CA LYS A 235 3.53 -13.26 4.14
C LYS A 235 2.01 -13.37 4.41
N ARG A 236 1.36 -12.24 4.71
CA ARG A 236 -0.06 -12.12 5.06
C ARG A 236 -0.63 -10.90 4.31
N PRO A 237 -0.93 -11.04 3.01
CA PRO A 237 -1.30 -9.93 2.15
C PRO A 237 -2.48 -9.10 2.69
N GLU A 238 -3.46 -9.75 3.31
CA GLU A 238 -4.58 -9.12 4.01
C GLU A 238 -4.13 -8.15 5.10
N ASP A 239 -3.27 -8.59 6.02
CA ASP A 239 -2.73 -7.75 7.08
C ASP A 239 -1.87 -6.63 6.49
N PHE A 240 -1.05 -6.94 5.50
CA PHE A 240 -0.16 -5.98 4.85
C PHE A 240 -0.93 -4.84 4.21
N ILE A 241 -1.91 -5.19 3.38
CA ILE A 241 -2.76 -4.24 2.66
C ILE A 241 -3.64 -3.49 3.65
N GLY A 242 -4.14 -4.17 4.68
CA GLY A 242 -4.94 -3.56 5.73
C GLY A 242 -4.19 -2.51 6.54
N ILE A 243 -2.88 -2.70 6.77
CA ILE A 243 -2.02 -1.67 7.38
C ILE A 243 -1.92 -0.43 6.48
N ILE A 244 -1.71 -0.59 5.17
CA ILE A 244 -1.56 0.54 4.23
C ILE A 244 -2.85 1.36 4.09
N PHE A 245 -3.98 0.69 3.94
CA PHE A 245 -5.28 1.34 3.74
C PHE A 245 -5.99 1.67 5.06
N HIS A 246 -5.43 1.29 6.21
CA HIS A 246 -6.07 1.33 7.53
C HIS A 246 -7.50 0.77 7.50
N SER A 247 -7.68 -0.37 6.82
CA SER A 247 -8.98 -0.98 6.55
C SER A 247 -8.89 -2.50 6.63
N GLN A 248 -9.95 -3.14 7.12
CA GLN A 248 -10.09 -4.61 7.14
C GLN A 248 -11.01 -5.10 6.00
N ASP A 249 -11.36 -4.22 5.05
CA ASP A 249 -12.19 -4.58 3.91
C ASP A 249 -11.37 -5.34 2.86
N ASP A 250 -11.74 -6.59 2.63
CA ASP A 250 -11.14 -7.50 1.63
C ASP A 250 -11.11 -6.92 0.22
N ILE A 251 -11.94 -5.91 -0.08
CA ILE A 251 -11.95 -5.25 -1.39
C ILE A 251 -10.58 -4.68 -1.75
N TRP A 252 -9.81 -4.19 -0.78
CA TRP A 252 -8.47 -3.64 -1.04
C TRP A 252 -7.48 -4.75 -1.39
N VAL A 253 -7.64 -5.93 -0.81
CA VAL A 253 -6.85 -7.12 -1.14
C VAL A 253 -7.14 -7.58 -2.56
N GLU A 254 -8.41 -7.57 -2.96
CA GLU A 254 -8.81 -7.89 -4.33
C GLU A 254 -8.23 -6.90 -5.34
N ARG A 255 -8.36 -5.59 -5.07
CA ARG A 255 -7.86 -4.54 -5.96
C ARG A 255 -6.35 -4.56 -6.09
N CYS A 256 -5.62 -4.80 -5.01
CA CYS A 256 -4.16 -4.90 -5.01
C CYS A 256 -3.68 -6.32 -5.35
N GLY A 257 -4.54 -7.18 -5.92
CA GLY A 257 -4.21 -8.57 -6.22
C GLY A 257 -2.99 -8.75 -7.12
N SER A 258 -2.60 -7.72 -7.89
CA SER A 258 -1.37 -7.73 -8.70
C SER A 258 -0.07 -7.77 -7.87
N LEU A 259 -0.10 -7.37 -6.59
CA LEU A 259 1.01 -7.53 -5.65
C LEU A 259 1.00 -8.86 -4.92
N VAL A 260 -0.04 -9.68 -5.07
CA VAL A 260 -0.16 -10.92 -4.29
C VAL A 260 0.28 -12.08 -5.16
N ASN A 261 1.51 -12.54 -4.92
CA ASN A 261 1.99 -13.78 -5.52
C ASN A 261 1.37 -14.96 -4.76
N ARG A 262 0.44 -15.66 -5.41
CA ARG A 262 -0.19 -16.86 -4.86
C ARG A 262 0.57 -18.06 -5.39
N ALA A 263 1.09 -18.90 -4.49
CA ALA A 263 1.61 -20.20 -4.89
C ALA A 263 0.49 -20.96 -5.62
N ALA A 264 0.78 -21.40 -6.85
CA ALA A 264 -0.12 -22.16 -7.70
C ALA A 264 -0.34 -23.58 -7.15
#